data_AF-A0A954KP84-F1
#
_entry.id   AF-A0A954KP84-F1
#
_cell.length_a   1.000
_cell.length_b   1.000
_cell.length_c   1.000
_cell.angle_alpha   90.00
_cell.angle_beta   90.00
_cell.angle_gamma   90.00
#
_symmetry.space_group_name_H-M   'P 1'
#
loop_
_entity.id
_entity.type
_entity.pdbx_description
1 polymer ?
#
loop_
_entity_poly.entity_id
_entity_poly.type
_entity_poly.pdbx_seq_one_letter_code
_entity_poly.pdbx_strand_id
1 'polypeptide(L)' 'MTLTTYQWDPVTDQLLSEDDGTTRTDYAHEPNLYGDLLSQTNGTNTRFYHFDARGDTRQLTDETETVTDSWT' A
#
# COMPACT_ATOMS: atom_id res chain seq x y z
N MET A 1 -1.88 -24.56 7.64
CA MET A 1 -1.72 -23.15 8.02
C MET A 1 -0.31 -22.76 7.61
N THR A 2 -0.18 -21.94 6.58
CA THR A 2 1.12 -21.39 6.17
C THR A 2 1.47 -20.21 7.07
N LEU A 3 2.76 -19.99 7.29
CA LEU A 3 3.26 -18.89 8.10
C LEU A 3 3.28 -17.63 7.24
N THR A 4 2.66 -16.55 7.70
CA THR A 4 2.81 -15.23 7.09
C THR A 4 4.10 -14.58 7.60
N THR A 5 4.95 -14.15 6.67
CA THR A 5 6.16 -13.39 6.96
C THR A 5 5.94 -11.92 6.64
N TYR A 6 6.57 -11.04 7.43
CA TYR A 6 6.45 -9.58 7.27
C TYR A 6 7.84 -8.96 7.18
N GLN A 7 8.01 -8.03 6.24
CA GLN A 7 9.22 -7.21 6.12
C GLN A 7 8.89 -5.79 6.56
N TRP A 8 9.68 -5.26 7.50
CA TRP A 8 9.48 -3.93 8.08
C TRP A 8 10.73 -3.07 7.87
N ASP A 9 10.53 -1.78 7.61
CA ASP A 9 11.59 -0.78 7.70
C ASP A 9 11.73 -0.34 9.17
N PRO A 10 12.87 -0.59 9.84
CA PRO A 10 13.05 -0.21 11.23
C PRO A 10 13.32 1.29 11.45
N VAL A 11 13.59 2.06 10.38
CA VAL A 11 13.88 3.50 10.43
C VAL A 11 12.59 4.30 10.28
N THR A 12 11.74 3.94 9.31
CA THR A 12 10.46 4.62 9.06
C THR A 12 9.26 3.94 9.74
N ASP A 13 9.47 2.78 10.36
CA ASP A 13 8.44 1.98 11.06
C ASP A 13 7.26 1.63 10.15
N GLN A 14 7.59 1.20 8.92
CA GLN A 14 6.64 0.90 7.85
C GLN A 14 6.70 -0.57 7.44
N LEU A 15 5.54 -1.14 7.11
CA LEU A 15 5.46 -2.46 6.51
C LEU A 15 5.83 -2.35 5.03
N LEU A 16 6.84 -3.11 4.60
CA LEU A 16 7.32 -3.13 3.22
C LEU A 16 6.69 -4.26 2.40
N SER A 17 6.46 -5.42 3.03
CA SER A 17 5.73 -6.53 2.41
C SER A 17 5.18 -7.54 3.41
N GLU A 18 4.15 -8.26 3.00
CA GLU A 18 3.65 -9.47 3.65
C GLU A 18 3.60 -10.63 2.64
N ASP A 19 3.92 -11.85 3.09
CA ASP A 19 3.91 -13.05 2.24
C ASP A 19 3.37 -14.24 3.04
N ASP A 20 2.26 -14.82 2.58
CA ASP A 20 1.57 -15.95 3.22
C ASP A 20 2.01 -17.34 2.69
N GLY A 21 3.05 -17.36 1.84
CA GLY A 21 3.57 -18.54 1.14
C GLY A 21 2.84 -18.85 -0.18
N THR A 22 1.78 -18.12 -0.51
CA THR A 22 1.03 -18.23 -1.77
C THR A 22 1.01 -16.89 -2.52
N THR A 23 0.80 -15.82 -1.77
CA THR A 23 0.67 -14.45 -2.28
C THR A 23 1.58 -13.53 -1.49
N ARG A 24 2.25 -12.63 -2.21
CA ARG A 24 3.00 -11.51 -1.64
C ARG A 24 2.28 -10.21 -1.95
N THR A 25 2.16 -9.37 -0.94
CA THR A 25 1.75 -7.97 -1.09
C THR A 25 2.94 -7.09 -0.79
N ASP A 26 3.30 -6.22 -1.71
CA ASP A 26 4.33 -5.19 -1.53
C ASP A 26 3.67 -3.82 -1.31
N TYR A 27 4.26 -3.01 -0.43
CA TYR A 27 3.74 -1.69 -0.05
C TYR A 27 4.77 -0.61 -0.35
N ALA A 28 4.31 0.52 -0.86
CA ALA A 28 5.13 1.72 -1.00
C ALA A 28 4.53 2.82 -0.12
N HIS A 29 5.37 3.39 0.74
CA HIS A 29 4.99 4.46 1.65
C HIS A 29 5.74 5.74 1.34
N GLU A 30 5.24 6.87 1.82
CA GLU A 30 6.04 8.09 1.91
C GLU A 30 7.29 7.88 2.79
N PRO A 31 8.43 8.54 2.50
CA PRO A 31 9.70 8.30 3.18
C PRO A 31 9.77 8.84 4.63
N ASN A 32 8.64 9.28 5.19
CA ASN A 32 8.54 9.80 6.55
C ASN A 32 8.26 8.67 7.55
N LEU A 33 8.57 8.89 8.83
CA LEU A 33 8.14 7.97 9.89
C LEU A 33 6.61 7.85 9.88
N TYR A 34 6.08 6.63 9.79
CA TYR A 34 4.64 6.37 9.61
C TYR A 34 4.01 7.02 8.36
N GLY A 35 4.81 7.29 7.33
CA GLY A 35 4.34 7.89 6.09
C GLY A 35 3.18 7.14 5.45
N ASP A 36 2.31 7.90 4.78
CA ASP A 36 1.09 7.41 4.17
C ASP A 36 1.38 6.29 3.15
N LEU A 37 0.45 5.34 3.04
CA LEU A 37 0.55 4.25 2.07
C LEU A 37 0.21 4.80 0.68
N LEU A 38 1.20 4.89 -0.20
CA LEU A 38 1.04 5.40 -1.56
C LEU A 38 0.51 4.34 -2.52
N SER A 39 0.97 3.10 -2.38
CA SER A 39 0.47 1.99 -3.18
C SER A 39 0.63 0.64 -2.49
N GLN A 40 -0.22 -0.30 -2.89
CA GLN A 40 -0.04 -1.71 -2.59
C GLN A 40 -0.14 -2.52 -3.88
N THR A 41 0.68 -3.56 -4.00
CA THR A 41 0.65 -4.50 -5.12
C THR A 41 0.50 -5.90 -4.58
N ASN A 42 -0.62 -6.54 -4.87
CA ASN A 42 -0.87 -7.94 -4.53
C ASN A 42 -0.85 -8.76 -5.83
N GLY A 43 0.25 -9.50 -6.05
CA GLY A 43 0.50 -10.19 -7.32
C GLY A 43 0.57 -9.20 -8.50
N THR A 44 -0.44 -9.19 -9.36
CA THR A 44 -0.55 -8.26 -10.50
C THR A 44 -1.52 -7.10 -10.25
N ASN A 45 -2.27 -7.12 -9.15
CA ASN A 45 -3.28 -6.11 -8.85
C ASN A 45 -2.64 -5.00 -8.01
N THR A 46 -2.61 -3.79 -8.55
CA THR A 46 -2.05 -2.63 -7.84
C THR A 46 -3.17 -1.67 -7.47
N ARG A 47 -3.06 -1.05 -6.29
CA ARG A 47 -3.89 0.08 -5.88
C ARG A 47 -3.00 1.25 -5.56
N PHE A 48 -3.35 2.43 -6.06
CA PHE A 48 -2.71 3.69 -5.74
C PHE A 48 -3.66 4.55 -4.93
N TYR A 49 -3.16 5.12 -3.84
CA TYR A 49 -3.92 5.97 -2.92
C TYR A 49 -3.66 7.44 -3.25
N HIS A 50 -4.72 8.21 -3.45
CA HIS A 50 -4.64 9.63 -3.77
C HIS A 50 -5.15 10.44 -2.58
N PHE A 51 -4.31 11.31 -2.06
CA PHE A 51 -4.58 12.11 -0.87
C PHE A 51 -4.89 13.55 -1.24
N ASP A 52 -5.73 14.22 -0.45
CA ASP A 52 -5.84 15.67 -0.51
C ASP A 52 -4.76 16.37 0.31
N ALA A 53 -4.78 17.70 0.31
CA ALA A 53 -3.80 18.52 1.01
C ALA A 53 -3.79 18.34 2.55
N ARG A 54 -4.79 17.66 3.14
CA ARG A 54 -4.83 17.33 4.57
C ARG A 54 -4.30 15.92 4.87
N GLY A 55 -4.01 15.12 3.85
CA GLY A 55 -3.63 13.71 4.00
C GLY A 55 -4.84 12.76 4.02
N ASP A 56 -6.05 13.23 3.70
CA ASP A 56 -7.21 12.35 3.62
C ASP A 56 -7.23 11.63 2.25
N THR A 57 -7.39 10.30 2.24
CA THR A 57 -7.56 9.55 0.98
C THR A 57 -8.87 9.96 0.30
N ARG A 58 -8.76 10.51 -0.91
CA ARG A 58 -9.90 10.92 -1.73
C ARG A 58 -10.28 9.91 -2.79
N GLN A 59 -9.32 9.13 -3.25
CA GLN A 59 -9.52 8.26 -4.40
C GLN A 59 -8.53 7.11 -4.39
N LEU A 60 -8.95 5.95 -4.90
CA LEU A 60 -8.05 4.88 -5.30
C LEU A 60 -8.10 4.70 -6.82
N THR A 61 -6.95 4.36 -7.41
CA THR A 61 -6.89 3.89 -8.81
C THR A 61 -6.22 2.54 -8.92
N ASP A 62 -6.56 1.79 -9.96
CA ASP A 62 -5.87 0.55 -10.34
C ASP A 62 -4.62 0.81 -11.20
N GLU A 63 -3.96 -0.27 -11.65
CA GLU A 63 -2.79 -0.21 -12.53
C GLU A 63 -3.03 0.39 -13.92
N THR A 64 -4.29 0.58 -14.31
CA THR A 64 -4.69 1.22 -15.56
C THR A 64 -5.10 2.69 -15.37
N GLU A 65 -4.86 3.24 -14.16
CA GLU A 65 -5.28 4.58 -13.75
C GLU A 65 -6.81 4.75 -13.66
N THR A 66 -7.56 3.64 -13.67
CA THR A 66 -9.02 3.68 -13.53
C THR A 66 -9.38 3.91 -12.07
N VAL A 67 -10.33 4.83 -11.82
CA VAL A 67 -10.86 5.10 -10.48
C VAL A 67 -11.66 3.89 -9.99
N THR A 68 -11.23 3.26 -8.91
CA THR A 68 -11.97 2.14 -8.29
C THR A 68 -12.88 2.63 -7.18
N ASP A 69 -12.43 3.63 -6.43
CA ASP A 69 -13.11 4.17 -5.26
C ASP A 69 -12.90 5.69 -5.17
N SER A 70 -13.90 6.40 -4.63
CA SER A 70 -13.81 7.84 -4.39
C SER A 70 -14.66 8.25 -3.18
N TRP A 71 -14.18 9.23 -2.42
CA TRP A 71 -14.83 9.75 -1.20
C TRP A 71 -14.91 11.27 -1.21
N THR A 72 -16.06 11.80 -0.77
CA THR A 72 -16.39 13.25 -0.73
C THR A 72 -16.30 13.85 0.65
#